data_AF-A0A2E7S3L9-F1
#
_entry.id   AF-A0A2E7S3L9-F1
#
_cell.length_a   1.000
_cell.length_b   1.000
_cell.length_c   1.000
_cell.angle_alpha   90.00
_cell.angle_beta   90.00
_cell.angle_gamma   90.00
#
_symmetry.space_group_name_H-M   'P 1'
#
loop_
_entity.id
_entity.type
_entity.pdbx_description
1 polymer ?
#
loop_
_entity_poly.entity_id
_entity_poly.type
_entity_poly.pdbx_seq_one_letter_code
_entity_poly.pdbx_strand_id
1 'polypeptide(L)'
;MNNEPAESTGEDRGELVDGLRWKKFGVLDDGFVCLVDVMGDDGSVVQAARVSYGAGTRKVSDDRTLIRYLLRHRHTTPFEMAEIKLLVRVPMDCWRQWIRHRTANVNEYSTRYSIAIDASQATPPESWRSQAESNRQGSGELLDEEVGRELSRTEQELLDHSKRVYQERLDVGVAREQARKDLPLSTYTEAYWKVDLHNLLHFLALRMDSHAQQEIRDYATTIGEQIVQPLFPVVWEAFQDYRVSGLFLTRLDREVVVRLMEQAGQAGQVPPFDETMFLEAQHDNWKPLTRCRERDECHDKLAEMGIVEPRGGQ
;
A
#
# COMPACT_ATOMS: atom_id res chain seq x y z
N MET A 1 -21.90 21.85 25.97
CA MET A 1 -20.67 21.77 25.16
C MET A 1 -21.09 21.25 23.80
N ASN A 2 -21.06 22.09 22.76
CA ASN A 2 -21.39 21.63 21.40
C ASN A 2 -20.18 20.86 20.86
N ASN A 3 -20.41 19.58 20.54
CA ASN A 3 -19.52 18.73 19.76
C ASN A 3 -19.71 18.96 18.26
N GLU A 4 -20.22 20.13 17.87
CA GLU A 4 -20.34 20.52 16.48
C GLU A 4 -18.92 20.82 15.94
N PRO A 5 -18.58 20.29 14.76
CA PRO A 5 -17.28 20.57 14.13
C PRO A 5 -17.14 22.08 13.88
N ALA A 6 -15.88 22.56 13.84
CA ALA A 6 -15.63 23.86 13.25
C ALA A 6 -16.10 23.82 11.79
N GLU A 7 -16.81 24.86 11.34
CA GLU A 7 -17.22 24.99 9.93
C GLU A 7 -15.98 24.94 9.04
N SER A 8 -15.65 23.76 8.51
CA SER A 8 -14.98 23.71 7.23
C SER A 8 -15.95 24.35 6.24
N THR A 9 -15.44 25.14 5.31
CA THR A 9 -16.23 25.78 4.25
C THR A 9 -16.93 24.68 3.45
N GLY A 10 -18.13 24.29 3.87
CA GLY A 10 -18.80 23.07 3.40
C GLY A 10 -19.08 23.06 1.90
N GLU A 11 -19.13 24.25 1.27
CA GLU A 11 -19.23 24.41 -0.18
C GLU A 11 -17.99 23.87 -0.92
N ASP A 12 -16.77 24.20 -0.45
CA ASP A 12 -15.50 23.77 -1.07
C ASP A 12 -15.31 22.24 -0.96
N ARG A 13 -15.70 21.65 0.17
CA ARG A 13 -15.66 20.19 0.33
C ARG A 13 -16.69 19.48 -0.55
N GLY A 14 -17.91 20.03 -0.66
CA GLY A 14 -18.95 19.48 -1.52
C GLY A 14 -18.49 19.40 -2.97
N GLU A 15 -17.95 20.51 -3.49
CA GLU A 15 -17.39 20.59 -4.84
C GLU A 15 -16.24 19.60 -5.07
N LEU A 16 -15.33 19.46 -4.10
CA LEU A 16 -14.25 18.48 -4.16
C LEU A 16 -14.79 17.05 -4.27
N VAL A 17 -15.73 16.66 -3.41
CA VAL A 17 -16.31 15.32 -3.41
C VAL A 17 -17.03 15.06 -4.73
N ASP A 18 -17.81 16.02 -5.22
CA ASP A 18 -18.53 15.88 -6.48
C ASP A 18 -17.59 15.82 -7.69
N GLY A 19 -16.46 16.53 -7.64
CA GLY A 19 -15.41 16.46 -8.67
C GLY A 19 -14.63 15.14 -8.70
N LEU A 20 -14.55 14.43 -7.56
CA LEU A 20 -13.90 13.12 -7.46
C LEU A 20 -14.87 11.96 -7.70
N ARG A 21 -16.14 12.12 -7.34
CA ARG A 21 -17.14 11.05 -7.42
C ARG A 21 -17.35 10.65 -8.89
N TRP A 22 -17.37 9.35 -9.16
CA TRP A 22 -17.49 8.75 -10.49
C TRP A 22 -16.35 9.08 -11.48
N LYS A 23 -15.33 9.84 -11.06
CA LYS A 23 -14.12 10.04 -11.84
C LYS A 23 -13.28 8.76 -11.79
N LYS A 24 -12.98 8.20 -12.97
CA LYS A 24 -12.11 7.05 -13.12
C LYS A 24 -10.66 7.50 -13.25
N PHE A 25 -9.81 7.09 -12.33
CA PHE A 25 -8.37 7.22 -12.45
C PHE A 25 -7.83 5.91 -13.04
N GLY A 26 -7.28 5.99 -14.26
CA GLY A 26 -6.75 4.82 -14.96
C GLY A 26 -5.52 4.25 -14.24
N VAL A 27 -5.43 2.92 -14.18
CA VAL A 27 -4.31 2.18 -13.58
C VAL A 27 -4.03 0.98 -14.47
N LEU A 28 -2.75 0.68 -14.71
CA LEU A 28 -2.33 -0.33 -15.70
C LEU A 28 -2.85 0.01 -17.11
N ASP A 29 -3.15 -1.00 -17.92
CA ASP A 29 -3.57 -0.89 -19.32
C ASP A 29 -5.09 -0.71 -19.51
N ASP A 30 -5.90 -1.32 -18.65
CA ASP A 30 -7.38 -1.23 -18.73
C ASP A 30 -8.05 -1.24 -17.33
N GLY A 31 -7.27 -0.94 -16.29
CA GLY A 31 -7.75 -0.84 -14.92
C GLY A 31 -8.16 0.56 -14.51
N PHE A 32 -8.88 0.67 -13.39
CA PHE A 32 -9.16 1.96 -12.77
C PHE A 32 -9.52 1.86 -11.29
N VAL A 33 -9.40 2.99 -10.61
CA VAL A 33 -10.04 3.26 -9.31
C VAL A 33 -10.99 4.45 -9.43
N CYS A 34 -12.13 4.35 -8.75
CA CYS A 34 -13.19 5.35 -8.84
C CYS A 34 -13.84 5.54 -7.48
N LEU A 35 -13.90 6.79 -6.99
CA LEU A 35 -14.64 7.11 -5.78
C LEU A 35 -16.14 7.00 -6.07
N VAL A 36 -16.85 6.18 -5.31
CA VAL A 36 -18.31 6.05 -5.38
C VAL A 36 -18.94 6.90 -4.29
N ASP A 37 -18.40 6.83 -3.07
CA ASP A 37 -18.90 7.61 -1.95
C ASP A 37 -17.86 7.76 -0.85
N VAL A 38 -18.04 8.77 0.00
CA VAL A 38 -17.21 9.03 1.18
C VAL A 38 -18.10 9.49 2.33
N MET A 39 -17.82 8.98 3.53
CA MET A 39 -18.41 9.44 4.78
C MET A 39 -17.30 10.01 5.67
N GLY A 40 -17.54 11.21 6.20
CA GLY A 40 -16.62 11.89 7.10
C GLY A 40 -15.47 12.61 6.40
N ASP A 41 -14.65 13.25 7.21
CA ASP A 41 -13.51 14.11 6.85
C ASP A 41 -12.49 14.16 8.01
N ASP A 42 -11.42 14.96 7.88
CA ASP A 42 -10.47 15.20 8.98
C ASP A 42 -11.19 15.70 10.26
N GLY A 43 -12.22 16.55 10.10
CA GLY A 43 -13.05 17.06 11.18
C GLY A 43 -13.85 15.97 11.90
N SER A 44 -14.27 14.93 11.19
CA SER A 44 -15.00 13.78 11.73
C SER A 44 -14.11 12.94 12.64
N VAL A 45 -12.83 12.76 12.28
CA VAL A 45 -11.82 12.12 13.14
C VAL A 45 -11.64 12.90 14.43
N VAL A 46 -11.53 14.23 14.32
CA VAL A 46 -11.38 15.14 15.48
C VAL A 46 -12.62 15.11 16.36
N GLN A 47 -13.81 15.18 15.77
CA GLN A 47 -15.09 15.13 16.48
C GLN A 47 -15.20 13.84 17.29
N ALA A 48 -14.93 12.70 16.66
CA ALA A 48 -14.95 11.39 17.30
C ALA A 48 -13.96 11.31 18.49
N ALA A 49 -12.73 11.79 18.30
CA ALA A 49 -11.73 11.83 19.37
C ALA A 49 -12.15 12.76 20.53
N ARG A 50 -12.83 13.87 20.22
CA ARG A 50 -13.26 14.87 21.21
C ARG A 50 -14.42 14.40 22.09
N VAL A 51 -15.21 13.41 21.68
CA VAL A 51 -16.27 12.83 22.54
C VAL A 51 -15.70 12.24 23.84
N SER A 52 -14.44 11.77 23.82
CA SER A 52 -13.76 11.30 25.03
C SER A 52 -13.41 12.42 26.02
N TYR A 53 -13.43 13.69 25.58
CA TYR A 53 -13.15 14.85 26.41
C TYR A 53 -14.45 15.29 27.11
N GLY A 54 -14.70 14.73 28.30
CA GLY A 54 -15.82 15.12 29.17
C GLY A 54 -15.71 16.55 29.72
N ALA A 55 -16.71 16.94 30.52
CA ALA A 55 -16.74 18.25 31.17
C ALA A 55 -15.44 18.52 31.98
N GLY A 56 -14.83 19.70 31.78
CA GLY A 56 -13.61 20.13 32.49
C GLY A 56 -12.31 20.02 31.68
N THR A 57 -12.35 19.49 30.47
CA THR A 57 -11.19 19.43 29.56
C THR A 57 -11.05 20.72 28.76
N ARG A 58 -9.83 21.27 28.67
CA ARG A 58 -9.55 22.47 27.86
C ARG A 58 -9.43 22.08 26.39
N LYS A 59 -10.04 22.84 25.47
CA LYS A 59 -9.70 22.81 24.03
C LYS A 59 -8.31 23.46 23.87
N VAL A 60 -7.24 22.66 23.94
CA VAL A 60 -5.85 23.19 23.91
C VAL A 60 -5.17 22.97 22.56
N SER A 61 -5.50 21.92 21.80
CA SER A 61 -4.84 21.64 20.52
C SER A 61 -5.74 21.98 19.32
N ASP A 62 -5.14 22.59 18.30
CA ASP A 62 -5.73 22.66 16.97
C ASP A 62 -6.00 21.24 16.42
N ASP A 63 -6.89 21.16 15.43
CA ASP A 63 -7.40 19.91 14.84
C ASP A 63 -6.26 19.07 14.23
N ARG A 64 -5.29 19.73 13.59
CA ARG A 64 -4.11 19.09 13.01
C ARG A 64 -3.23 18.44 14.06
N THR A 65 -2.92 19.15 15.13
CA THR A 65 -2.13 18.64 16.25
C THR A 65 -2.78 17.41 16.88
N LEU A 66 -4.11 17.41 17.02
CA LEU A 66 -4.84 16.26 17.54
C LEU A 66 -4.75 15.05 16.60
N ILE A 67 -5.04 15.20 15.30
CA ILE A 67 -4.94 14.10 14.32
C ILE A 67 -3.53 13.48 14.34
N ARG A 68 -2.50 14.32 14.30
CA ARG A 68 -1.10 13.88 14.36
C ARG A 68 -0.77 13.16 15.67
N TYR A 69 -1.28 13.65 16.80
CA TYR A 69 -1.14 12.98 18.09
C TYR A 69 -1.78 11.59 18.08
N LEU A 70 -3.02 11.48 17.59
CA LEU A 70 -3.76 10.22 17.54
C LEU A 70 -3.02 9.17 16.70
N LEU A 71 -2.56 9.54 15.50
CA LEU A 71 -1.89 8.60 14.61
C LEU A 71 -0.54 8.14 15.19
N ARG A 72 0.27 9.07 15.72
CA ARG A 72 1.58 8.75 16.33
C ARG A 72 1.46 7.82 17.53
N HIS A 73 0.39 7.95 18.33
CA HIS A 73 0.16 7.11 19.51
C HIS A 73 -0.77 5.92 19.23
N ARG A 74 -1.08 5.66 17.95
CA ARG A 74 -1.93 4.53 17.53
C ARG A 74 -3.32 4.53 18.20
N HIS A 75 -3.90 5.71 18.41
CA HIS A 75 -5.31 5.86 18.77
C HIS A 75 -6.15 5.79 17.50
N THR A 76 -6.47 4.57 17.07
CA THR A 76 -7.02 4.28 15.73
C THR A 76 -8.53 4.44 15.63
N THR A 77 -9.28 4.26 16.71
CA THR A 77 -10.75 4.25 16.68
C THR A 77 -11.40 5.54 16.17
N PRO A 78 -10.84 6.76 16.37
CA PRO A 78 -11.42 7.96 15.75
C PRO A 78 -11.32 7.95 14.21
N PHE A 79 -10.31 7.29 13.63
CA PHE A 79 -10.17 7.17 12.18
C PHE A 79 -11.20 6.21 11.58
N GLU A 80 -11.71 5.24 12.35
CA GLU A 80 -12.75 4.31 11.90
C GLU A 80 -14.12 4.99 11.67
N MET A 81 -14.28 6.25 12.10
CA MET A 81 -15.51 7.04 11.91
C MET A 81 -15.60 7.72 10.53
N ALA A 82 -14.57 7.60 9.70
CA ALA A 82 -14.60 7.98 8.29
C ALA A 82 -14.45 6.73 7.41
N GLU A 83 -15.14 6.67 6.28
CA GLU A 83 -15.07 5.55 5.34
C GLU A 83 -15.17 5.99 3.89
N ILE A 84 -14.63 5.17 2.99
CA ILE A 84 -14.76 5.36 1.54
C ILE A 84 -15.36 4.12 0.90
N LYS A 85 -16.03 4.32 -0.22
CA LYS A 85 -16.50 3.26 -1.12
C LYS A 85 -15.91 3.51 -2.51
N LEU A 86 -15.18 2.53 -3.01
CA LEU A 86 -14.56 2.55 -4.32
C LEU A 86 -15.25 1.56 -5.26
N LEU A 87 -15.28 1.89 -6.54
CA LEU A 87 -15.44 0.93 -7.63
C LEU A 87 -14.05 0.76 -8.24
N VAL A 88 -13.59 -0.48 -8.30
CA VAL A 88 -12.28 -0.83 -8.87
C VAL A 88 -12.47 -1.78 -10.03
N ARG A 89 -11.67 -1.58 -11.08
CA ARG A 89 -11.46 -2.54 -12.18
C ARG A 89 -10.01 -2.98 -12.11
N VAL A 90 -9.78 -4.27 -11.90
CA VAL A 90 -8.47 -4.81 -11.51
C VAL A 90 -8.27 -6.24 -12.03
N PRO A 91 -7.05 -6.64 -12.42
CA PRO A 91 -6.76 -8.03 -12.82
C PRO A 91 -6.94 -9.01 -11.64
N MET A 92 -7.37 -10.24 -11.92
CA MET A 92 -7.70 -11.22 -10.88
C MET A 92 -6.50 -11.62 -9.99
N ASP A 93 -5.27 -11.67 -10.51
CA ASP A 93 -4.07 -11.91 -9.72
C ASP A 93 -3.78 -10.80 -8.70
N CYS A 94 -3.92 -9.53 -9.12
CA CYS A 94 -3.84 -8.35 -8.25
C CYS A 94 -5.00 -8.36 -7.24
N TRP A 95 -6.23 -8.64 -7.69
CA TRP A 95 -7.41 -8.71 -6.84
C TRP A 95 -7.30 -9.74 -5.71
N ARG A 96 -6.69 -10.90 -5.99
CA ARG A 96 -6.44 -11.95 -4.98
C ARG A 96 -5.49 -11.51 -3.86
N GLN A 97 -4.62 -10.54 -4.10
CA GLN A 97 -3.80 -9.91 -3.06
C GLN A 97 -4.59 -8.86 -2.28
N TRP A 98 -5.47 -8.14 -2.96
CA TRP A 98 -6.34 -7.11 -2.39
C TRP A 98 -7.35 -7.69 -1.40
N ILE A 99 -8.03 -8.78 -1.76
CA ILE A 99 -9.10 -9.38 -0.93
C ILE A 99 -8.60 -10.02 0.38
N ARG A 100 -7.28 -10.06 0.59
CA ARG A 100 -6.67 -10.47 1.86
C ARG A 100 -6.89 -9.45 2.99
N HIS A 101 -7.29 -8.23 2.65
CA HIS A 101 -7.63 -7.16 3.58
C HIS A 101 -9.07 -7.32 4.09
N ARG A 102 -9.22 -8.20 5.09
CA ARG A 102 -10.50 -8.74 5.58
C ARG A 102 -11.43 -7.75 6.29
N THR A 103 -10.93 -6.57 6.65
CA THR A 103 -11.70 -5.54 7.36
C THR A 103 -12.54 -4.66 6.43
N ALA A 104 -12.46 -4.88 5.11
CA ALA A 104 -13.30 -4.21 4.12
C ALA A 104 -14.56 -5.01 3.78
N ASN A 105 -15.58 -4.32 3.26
CA ASN A 105 -16.76 -4.94 2.65
C ASN A 105 -16.62 -4.97 1.12
N VAL A 106 -16.90 -6.12 0.52
CA VAL A 106 -16.62 -6.36 -0.91
C VAL A 106 -17.82 -6.97 -1.61
N ASN A 107 -18.07 -6.51 -2.83
CA ASN A 107 -18.97 -7.17 -3.77
C ASN A 107 -18.33 -7.17 -5.16
N GLU A 108 -18.11 -8.36 -5.71
CA GLU A 108 -17.36 -8.58 -6.95
C GLU A 108 -18.28 -9.02 -8.09
N TYR A 109 -17.97 -8.57 -9.30
CA TYR A 109 -18.56 -9.05 -10.53
C TYR A 109 -18.46 -10.58 -10.67
N SER A 110 -19.60 -11.24 -10.64
CA SER A 110 -19.65 -12.70 -10.72
C SER A 110 -19.78 -13.18 -12.16
N THR A 111 -18.71 -13.77 -12.67
CA THR A 111 -18.68 -14.47 -13.97
C THR A 111 -19.51 -15.76 -13.99
N ARG A 112 -20.29 -16.06 -12.92
CA ARG A 112 -21.26 -17.18 -12.88
C ARG A 112 -22.59 -16.73 -13.45
N TYR A 113 -22.95 -15.49 -13.13
CA TYR A 113 -24.19 -14.86 -13.56
C TYR A 113 -24.00 -14.04 -14.82
N SER A 114 -22.77 -13.60 -15.12
CA SER A 114 -22.48 -12.71 -16.24
C SER A 114 -21.35 -13.25 -17.12
N ILE A 115 -21.28 -12.75 -18.37
CA ILE A 115 -20.16 -13.04 -19.27
C ILE A 115 -18.90 -12.37 -18.70
N ALA A 116 -17.74 -13.01 -18.80
CA ALA A 116 -16.51 -12.43 -18.32
C ALA A 116 -16.20 -11.10 -19.03
N ILE A 117 -15.54 -10.19 -18.33
CA ILE A 117 -15.05 -8.96 -18.94
C ILE A 117 -14.05 -9.36 -20.02
N ASP A 118 -14.26 -8.83 -21.22
CA ASP A 118 -13.43 -9.13 -22.38
C ASP A 118 -12.16 -8.27 -22.40
N ALA A 119 -11.39 -8.35 -21.32
CA ALA A 119 -10.12 -7.66 -21.16
C ALA A 119 -9.23 -8.42 -20.18
N SER A 120 -7.94 -8.47 -20.51
CA SER A 120 -6.90 -9.03 -19.67
C SER A 120 -5.73 -8.06 -19.65
N GLN A 121 -5.06 -7.95 -18.49
CA GLN A 121 -3.80 -7.24 -18.42
C GLN A 121 -2.76 -7.94 -19.29
N ALA A 122 -2.08 -7.18 -20.13
CA ALA A 122 -0.91 -7.62 -20.87
C ALA A 122 0.37 -6.93 -20.34
N THR A 123 1.51 -7.56 -20.57
CA THR A 123 2.82 -7.02 -20.20
C THR A 123 3.47 -6.42 -21.45
N PRO A 124 3.71 -5.09 -21.50
CA PRO A 124 4.37 -4.51 -22.66
C PRO A 124 5.85 -4.92 -22.71
N PRO A 125 6.48 -4.90 -23.90
CA PRO A 125 7.84 -5.41 -24.11
C PRO A 125 8.89 -4.87 -23.12
N GLU A 126 8.80 -3.60 -22.78
CA GLU A 126 9.72 -2.89 -21.89
C GLU A 126 9.45 -3.12 -20.39
N SER A 127 8.42 -3.90 -20.02
CA SER A 127 7.97 -4.07 -18.63
C SER A 127 8.19 -5.47 -18.05
N TRP A 128 8.75 -6.40 -18.84
CA TRP A 128 9.14 -7.72 -18.32
C TRP A 128 10.29 -7.59 -17.34
N ARG A 129 10.18 -8.27 -16.19
CA ARG A 129 11.15 -8.15 -15.09
C ARG A 129 11.78 -9.51 -14.78
N SER A 130 13.06 -9.48 -14.43
CA SER A 130 13.77 -10.64 -13.87
C SER A 130 13.30 -10.96 -12.44
N GLN A 131 13.71 -12.10 -11.90
CA GLN A 131 13.45 -12.47 -10.50
C GLN A 131 14.50 -11.82 -9.59
N ALA A 132 14.08 -11.12 -8.53
CA ALA A 132 15.02 -10.53 -7.58
C ALA A 132 15.82 -11.60 -6.81
N GLU A 133 17.13 -11.36 -6.63
CA GLU A 133 18.05 -12.28 -5.94
C GLU A 133 17.87 -12.26 -4.42
N SER A 134 17.67 -11.07 -3.84
CA SER A 134 17.52 -10.85 -2.40
C SER A 134 16.07 -11.04 -1.91
N ASN A 135 15.09 -10.61 -2.72
CA ASN A 135 13.67 -10.74 -2.44
C ASN A 135 13.02 -11.79 -3.36
N ARG A 136 12.89 -13.03 -2.87
CA ARG A 136 12.24 -14.13 -3.62
C ARG A 136 10.76 -13.90 -3.97
N GLN A 137 10.12 -12.86 -3.42
CA GLN A 137 8.75 -12.49 -3.72
C GLN A 137 8.66 -11.27 -4.65
N GLY A 138 9.79 -10.63 -4.97
CA GLY A 138 9.87 -9.41 -5.75
C GLY A 138 10.47 -9.63 -7.14
N SER A 139 10.41 -8.56 -7.93
CA SER A 139 11.02 -8.47 -9.26
C SER A 139 12.39 -7.79 -9.19
N GLY A 140 13.31 -8.21 -10.06
CA GLY A 140 14.61 -7.57 -10.28
C GLY A 140 14.55 -6.55 -11.43
N GLU A 141 15.65 -6.43 -12.17
CA GLU A 141 15.78 -5.51 -13.30
C GLU A 141 14.86 -5.87 -14.47
N LEU A 142 14.60 -4.88 -15.33
CA LEU A 142 13.91 -5.06 -16.59
C LEU A 142 14.72 -5.97 -17.52
N LEU A 143 14.03 -6.83 -18.26
CA LEU A 143 14.64 -7.62 -19.33
C LEU A 143 14.86 -6.75 -20.57
N ASP A 144 15.72 -7.24 -21.47
CA ASP A 144 15.94 -6.60 -22.76
C ASP A 144 14.62 -6.54 -23.57
N GLU A 145 14.37 -5.40 -24.21
CA GLU A 145 13.14 -5.14 -24.96
C GLU A 145 12.96 -6.12 -26.13
N GLU A 146 14.03 -6.58 -26.78
CA GLU A 146 13.94 -7.55 -27.87
C GLU A 146 13.38 -8.89 -27.37
N VAL A 147 13.85 -9.34 -26.20
CA VAL A 147 13.29 -10.51 -25.51
C VAL A 147 11.84 -10.24 -25.11
N GLY A 148 11.58 -9.06 -24.56
CA GLY A 148 10.24 -8.62 -24.14
C GLY A 148 9.21 -8.61 -25.27
N ARG A 149 9.61 -8.25 -26.51
CA ARG A 149 8.71 -8.26 -27.68
C ARG A 149 8.22 -9.67 -28.00
N GLU A 150 9.10 -10.66 -27.95
CA GLU A 150 8.75 -12.06 -28.18
C GLU A 150 7.87 -12.62 -27.05
N LEU A 151 8.17 -12.28 -25.79
CA LEU A 151 7.35 -12.65 -24.64
C LEU A 151 5.93 -12.05 -24.74
N SER A 152 5.83 -10.76 -25.05
CA SER A 152 4.54 -10.06 -25.20
C SER A 152 3.74 -10.63 -26.37
N ARG A 153 4.39 -10.99 -27.48
CA ARG A 153 3.74 -11.64 -28.63
C ARG A 153 3.14 -12.99 -28.23
N THR A 154 3.92 -13.83 -27.58
CA THR A 154 3.46 -15.17 -27.14
C THR A 154 2.41 -15.11 -26.04
N GLU A 155 2.49 -14.11 -25.14
CA GLU A 155 1.42 -13.79 -24.18
C GLU A 155 0.12 -13.45 -24.91
N GLN A 156 0.16 -12.55 -25.89
CA GLN A 156 -1.03 -12.16 -26.66
C GLN A 156 -1.68 -13.36 -27.38
N GLU A 157 -0.87 -14.23 -28.00
CA GLU A 157 -1.36 -15.45 -28.64
C GLU A 157 -2.09 -16.38 -27.66
N LEU A 158 -1.58 -16.50 -26.43
CA LEU A 158 -2.23 -17.27 -25.37
C LEU A 158 -3.55 -16.62 -24.92
N LEU A 159 -3.57 -15.30 -24.72
CA LEU A 159 -4.77 -14.56 -24.33
C LEU A 159 -5.88 -14.71 -25.38
N ASP A 160 -5.54 -14.54 -26.66
CA ASP A 160 -6.46 -14.70 -27.78
C ASP A 160 -6.98 -16.14 -27.88
N HIS A 161 -6.11 -17.12 -27.67
CA HIS A 161 -6.50 -18.53 -27.65
C HIS A 161 -7.50 -18.83 -26.53
N SER A 162 -7.22 -18.40 -25.29
CA SER A 162 -8.10 -18.60 -24.14
C SER A 162 -9.46 -17.94 -24.34
N LYS A 163 -9.48 -16.72 -24.90
CA LYS A 163 -10.70 -16.01 -25.24
C LYS A 163 -11.53 -16.76 -26.30
N ARG A 164 -10.90 -17.25 -27.35
CA ARG A 164 -11.58 -18.05 -28.39
C ARG A 164 -12.20 -19.32 -27.80
N VAL A 165 -11.45 -20.08 -26.99
CA VAL A 165 -11.96 -21.29 -26.31
C VAL A 165 -13.13 -20.97 -25.38
N TYR A 166 -13.06 -19.84 -24.66
CA TYR A 166 -14.17 -19.35 -23.84
C TYR A 166 -15.43 -19.10 -24.68
N GLN A 167 -15.29 -18.39 -25.81
CA GLN A 167 -16.41 -18.06 -26.69
C GLN A 167 -17.02 -19.32 -27.35
N GLU A 168 -16.19 -20.23 -27.86
CA GLU A 168 -16.64 -21.51 -28.46
C GLU A 168 -17.51 -22.32 -27.47
N ARG A 169 -17.16 -22.30 -26.18
CA ARG A 169 -17.96 -22.96 -25.12
C ARG A 169 -19.29 -22.27 -24.89
N LEU A 170 -19.32 -20.93 -24.87
CA LEU A 170 -20.57 -20.18 -24.74
C LEU A 170 -21.50 -20.44 -25.93
N ASP A 171 -20.97 -20.49 -27.14
CA ASP A 171 -21.74 -20.65 -28.38
C ASP A 171 -22.48 -22.01 -28.44
N VAL A 172 -21.91 -23.05 -27.83
CA VAL A 172 -22.56 -24.38 -27.72
C VAL A 172 -23.38 -24.56 -26.44
N GLY A 173 -23.58 -23.50 -25.65
CA GLY A 173 -24.45 -23.49 -24.48
C GLY A 173 -23.83 -24.02 -23.18
N VAL A 174 -22.49 -24.08 -23.06
CA VAL A 174 -21.82 -24.43 -21.80
C VAL A 174 -22.17 -23.39 -20.72
N ALA A 175 -22.45 -23.85 -19.51
CA ALA A 175 -22.72 -22.96 -18.37
C ALA A 175 -21.54 -21.99 -18.12
N ARG A 176 -21.84 -20.71 -17.87
CA ARG A 176 -20.84 -19.63 -17.70
C ARG A 176 -19.76 -19.96 -16.66
N GLU A 177 -20.15 -20.59 -15.54
CA GLU A 177 -19.21 -20.97 -14.49
C GLU A 177 -18.22 -22.06 -14.91
N GLN A 178 -18.56 -22.87 -15.91
CA GLN A 178 -17.68 -23.87 -16.51
C GLN A 178 -16.88 -23.30 -17.68
N ALA A 179 -17.51 -22.48 -18.54
CA ALA A 179 -16.88 -21.93 -19.72
C ALA A 179 -15.60 -21.13 -19.38
N ARG A 180 -15.66 -20.34 -18.31
CA ARG A 180 -14.60 -19.42 -17.86
C ARG A 180 -13.36 -20.07 -17.22
N LYS A 181 -13.34 -21.39 -17.02
CA LYS A 181 -12.32 -22.06 -16.18
C LYS A 181 -10.88 -21.82 -16.64
N ASP A 182 -10.68 -21.58 -17.93
CA ASP A 182 -9.37 -21.37 -18.53
C ASP A 182 -9.04 -19.90 -18.76
N LEU A 183 -9.91 -18.98 -18.31
CA LEU A 183 -9.58 -17.56 -18.34
C LEU A 183 -8.40 -17.31 -17.40
N PRO A 184 -7.34 -16.63 -17.87
CA PRO A 184 -6.13 -16.41 -17.10
C PRO A 184 -6.37 -15.47 -15.92
N LEU A 185 -5.49 -15.50 -14.93
CA LEU A 185 -5.56 -14.60 -13.78
C LEU A 185 -5.34 -13.12 -14.16
N SER A 186 -4.81 -12.83 -15.35
CA SER A 186 -4.73 -11.46 -15.86
C SER A 186 -6.08 -10.90 -16.32
N THR A 187 -7.13 -11.73 -16.43
CA THR A 187 -8.49 -11.26 -16.78
C THR A 187 -8.97 -10.23 -15.75
N TYR A 188 -9.50 -9.10 -16.23
CA TYR A 188 -10.04 -8.06 -15.37
C TYR A 188 -11.35 -8.50 -14.68
N THR A 189 -11.52 -8.05 -13.45
CA THR A 189 -12.78 -8.08 -12.69
C THR A 189 -13.13 -6.66 -12.24
N GLU A 190 -14.38 -6.46 -11.83
CA GLU A 190 -14.83 -5.22 -11.21
C GLU A 190 -15.42 -5.51 -9.83
N ALA A 191 -15.16 -4.63 -8.87
CA ALA A 191 -15.66 -4.80 -7.52
C ALA A 191 -15.97 -3.47 -6.84
N TYR A 192 -17.04 -3.46 -6.05
CA TYR A 192 -17.22 -2.47 -5.01
C TYR A 192 -16.38 -2.88 -3.79
N TRP A 193 -15.59 -1.93 -3.29
CA TRP A 193 -14.73 -2.10 -2.12
C TRP A 193 -14.98 -0.94 -1.15
N LYS A 194 -15.53 -1.22 0.02
CA LYS A 194 -15.81 -0.24 1.07
C LYS A 194 -14.92 -0.50 2.28
N VAL A 195 -14.29 0.53 2.82
CA VAL A 195 -13.36 0.41 3.95
C VAL A 195 -13.35 1.69 4.78
N ASP A 196 -13.18 1.58 6.09
CA ASP A 196 -12.92 2.72 6.97
C ASP A 196 -11.49 3.27 6.82
N LEU A 197 -11.27 4.50 7.25
CA LEU A 197 -10.00 5.19 7.05
C LEU A 197 -8.84 4.53 7.81
N HIS A 198 -9.06 3.94 8.99
CA HIS A 198 -7.98 3.24 9.70
C HIS A 198 -7.46 2.04 8.89
N ASN A 199 -8.38 1.20 8.43
CA ASN A 199 -8.06 0.01 7.65
C ASN A 199 -7.57 0.35 6.24
N LEU A 200 -8.04 1.46 5.66
CA LEU A 200 -7.49 1.99 4.42
C LEU A 200 -6.03 2.41 4.55
N LEU A 201 -5.68 3.15 5.61
CA LEU A 201 -4.28 3.53 5.86
C LEU A 201 -3.39 2.30 6.10
N HIS A 202 -3.93 1.23 6.67
CA HIS A 202 -3.22 -0.04 6.77
C HIS A 202 -3.01 -0.71 5.39
N PHE A 203 -4.04 -0.73 4.54
CA PHE A 203 -3.93 -1.19 3.15
C PHE A 203 -2.85 -0.41 2.40
N LEU A 204 -2.91 0.93 2.44
CA LEU A 204 -1.96 1.81 1.77
C LEU A 204 -0.53 1.59 2.27
N ALA A 205 -0.32 1.51 3.59
CA ALA A 205 1.02 1.25 4.14
C ALA A 205 1.63 -0.07 3.64
N LEU A 206 0.82 -1.12 3.47
CA LEU A 206 1.32 -2.42 3.00
C LEU A 206 1.45 -2.52 1.48
N ARG A 207 0.67 -1.73 0.73
CA ARG A 207 0.56 -1.86 -0.72
C ARG A 207 1.32 -0.79 -1.48
N MET A 208 1.58 0.37 -0.90
CA MET A 208 2.50 1.37 -1.44
C MET A 208 3.98 0.98 -1.25
N ASP A 209 4.26 0.00 -0.38
CA ASP A 209 5.60 -0.48 -0.09
C ASP A 209 6.30 -1.07 -1.33
N SER A 210 7.62 -0.89 -1.43
CA SER A 210 8.43 -1.38 -2.56
C SER A 210 8.47 -2.91 -2.67
N HIS A 211 8.23 -3.64 -1.57
CA HIS A 211 8.14 -5.09 -1.57
C HIS A 211 6.81 -5.62 -2.11
N ALA A 212 5.78 -4.77 -2.23
CA ALA A 212 4.53 -5.18 -2.89
C ALA A 212 4.77 -5.41 -4.38
N GLN A 213 3.89 -6.21 -5.02
CA GLN A 213 3.91 -6.32 -6.47
C GLN A 213 3.58 -4.96 -7.09
N GLN A 214 4.26 -4.58 -8.19
CA GLN A 214 4.10 -3.26 -8.80
C GLN A 214 2.64 -2.94 -9.10
N GLU A 215 1.90 -3.91 -9.61
CA GLU A 215 0.53 -3.70 -10.07
C GLU A 215 -0.37 -3.26 -8.91
N ILE A 216 -0.37 -3.97 -7.77
CA ILE A 216 -1.15 -3.54 -6.59
C ILE A 216 -0.61 -2.26 -5.95
N ARG A 217 0.69 -1.98 -6.10
CA ARG A 217 1.28 -0.71 -5.68
C ARG A 217 0.75 0.45 -6.50
N ASP A 218 0.62 0.32 -7.82
CA ASP A 218 0.06 1.36 -8.68
C ASP A 218 -1.39 1.69 -8.28
N TYR A 219 -2.20 0.67 -7.97
CA TYR A 219 -3.54 0.88 -7.43
C TYR A 219 -3.52 1.60 -6.08
N ALA A 220 -2.66 1.16 -5.15
CA ALA A 220 -2.59 1.75 -3.82
C ALA A 220 -2.10 3.21 -3.85
N THR A 221 -1.06 3.50 -4.63
CA THR A 221 -0.55 4.85 -4.86
C THR A 221 -1.63 5.74 -5.47
N THR A 222 -2.33 5.26 -6.51
CA THR A 222 -3.43 6.01 -7.12
C THR A 222 -4.55 6.31 -6.12
N ILE A 223 -4.96 5.34 -5.30
CA ILE A 223 -5.95 5.58 -4.24
C ILE A 223 -5.44 6.61 -3.22
N GLY A 224 -4.20 6.45 -2.76
CA GLY A 224 -3.59 7.32 -1.76
C GLY A 224 -3.51 8.78 -2.24
N GLU A 225 -2.88 9.01 -3.39
CA GLU A 225 -2.56 10.35 -3.89
C GLU A 225 -3.74 11.04 -4.57
N GLN A 226 -4.56 10.30 -5.34
CA GLN A 226 -5.63 10.91 -6.13
C GLN A 226 -6.97 11.00 -5.40
N ILE A 227 -7.18 10.19 -4.36
CA ILE A 227 -8.46 10.12 -3.64
C ILE A 227 -8.29 10.45 -2.16
N VAL A 228 -7.39 9.77 -1.43
CA VAL A 228 -7.29 9.94 0.03
C VAL A 228 -6.66 11.27 0.41
N GLN A 229 -5.56 11.65 -0.23
CA GLN A 229 -4.86 12.91 0.00
C GLN A 229 -5.78 14.14 -0.11
N PRO A 230 -6.56 14.32 -1.19
CA PRO A 230 -7.47 15.47 -1.27
C PRO A 230 -8.63 15.39 -0.25
N LEU A 231 -9.15 14.19 0.06
CA LEU A 231 -10.30 14.04 0.95
C LEU A 231 -9.95 14.21 2.45
N PHE A 232 -8.74 13.83 2.84
CA PHE A 232 -8.23 13.80 4.22
C PHE A 232 -6.79 14.35 4.30
N PRO A 233 -6.55 15.61 3.91
CA PRO A 233 -5.19 16.16 3.77
C PRO A 233 -4.37 16.10 5.05
N VAL A 234 -4.99 16.32 6.21
CA VAL A 234 -4.28 16.33 7.50
C VAL A 234 -3.94 14.91 7.95
N VAL A 235 -4.87 13.96 7.78
CA VAL A 235 -4.59 12.54 8.02
C VAL A 235 -3.53 12.03 7.06
N TRP A 236 -3.58 12.41 5.79
CA TRP A 236 -2.59 12.02 4.77
C TRP A 236 -1.19 12.51 5.12
N GLU A 237 -1.04 13.79 5.51
CA GLU A 237 0.22 14.33 5.99
C GLU A 237 0.78 13.52 7.16
N ALA A 238 -0.06 13.24 8.17
CA ALA A 238 0.35 12.44 9.32
C ALA A 238 0.72 11.00 8.93
N PHE A 239 0.00 10.41 7.98
CA PHE A 239 0.26 9.08 7.44
C PHE A 239 1.61 9.00 6.74
N GLN A 240 1.92 9.98 5.89
CA GLN A 240 3.22 10.08 5.22
C GLN A 240 4.34 10.16 6.26
N ASP A 241 4.25 11.09 7.21
CA ASP A 241 5.30 11.31 8.21
C ASP A 241 5.53 10.10 9.15
N TYR A 242 4.47 9.45 9.62
CA TYR A 242 4.57 8.47 10.71
C TYR A 242 4.45 7.00 10.28
N ARG A 243 3.92 6.73 9.08
CA ARG A 243 3.67 5.36 8.61
C ARG A 243 4.42 5.01 7.33
N VAL A 244 4.59 5.96 6.41
CA VAL A 244 5.29 5.71 5.13
C VAL A 244 6.78 6.05 5.26
N SER A 245 7.10 7.28 5.66
CA SER A 245 8.47 7.79 5.80
C SER A 245 9.04 7.61 7.21
N GLY A 246 8.34 6.86 8.07
CA GLY A 246 8.78 6.58 9.44
C GLY A 246 9.67 5.34 9.52
N LEU A 247 10.73 5.40 10.32
CA LEU A 247 11.62 4.27 10.58
C LEU A 247 11.30 3.60 11.92
N PHE A 248 10.96 2.31 11.90
CA PHE A 248 10.74 1.54 13.14
C PHE A 248 12.04 0.87 13.62
N LEU A 249 12.57 1.39 14.74
CA LEU A 249 13.68 0.79 15.46
C LEU A 249 13.16 -0.15 16.56
N THR A 250 13.55 -1.41 16.48
CA THR A 250 13.22 -2.41 17.49
C THR A 250 13.95 -2.13 18.81
N ARG A 251 13.69 -2.93 19.85
CA ARG A 251 14.53 -2.91 21.06
C ARG A 251 15.99 -3.23 20.72
N LEU A 252 16.23 -4.21 19.85
CA LEU A 252 17.58 -4.66 19.48
C LEU A 252 18.33 -3.56 18.71
N ASP A 253 17.66 -2.91 17.76
CA ASP A 253 18.23 -1.84 16.94
C ASP A 253 18.72 -0.69 17.85
N ARG A 254 17.87 -0.27 18.80
CA ARG A 254 18.20 0.80 19.76
C ARG A 254 19.38 0.44 20.66
N GLU A 255 19.45 -0.81 21.14
CA GLU A 255 20.57 -1.27 21.96
C GLU A 255 21.89 -1.30 21.19
N VAL A 256 21.87 -1.66 19.90
CA VAL A 256 23.05 -1.59 19.02
C VAL A 256 23.50 -0.15 18.84
N VAL A 257 22.58 0.79 18.59
CA VAL A 257 22.91 2.22 18.48
C VAL A 257 23.58 2.73 19.76
N VAL A 258 23.05 2.39 20.94
CA VAL A 258 23.66 2.80 22.23
C VAL A 258 25.09 2.26 22.35
N ARG A 259 25.31 0.97 22.09
CA ARG A 259 26.65 0.35 22.15
C ARG A 259 27.62 0.98 21.15
N LEU A 260 27.17 1.22 19.91
CA LEU A 260 27.96 1.90 18.88
C LEU A 260 28.40 3.29 19.34
N MET A 261 27.47 4.12 19.85
CA MET A 261 27.77 5.46 20.32
C MET A 261 28.73 5.46 21.51
N GLU A 262 28.58 4.53 22.45
CA GLU A 262 29.49 4.39 23.60
C GLU A 262 30.91 4.02 23.17
N GLN A 263 31.06 3.03 22.28
CA GLN A 263 32.35 2.61 21.73
C GLN A 263 33.00 3.72 20.91
N ALA A 264 32.23 4.41 20.06
CA ALA A 264 32.72 5.52 19.24
C ALA A 264 33.19 6.69 20.09
N GLY A 265 32.46 7.02 21.16
CA GLY A 265 32.86 8.04 22.12
C GLY A 265 34.17 7.71 22.84
N GLN A 266 34.42 6.43 23.17
CA GLN A 266 35.67 5.98 23.76
C GLN A 266 36.85 5.99 22.77
N ALA A 267 36.59 5.64 21.51
CA ALA A 267 37.59 5.58 20.45
C ALA A 267 37.87 6.95 19.77
N GLY A 268 37.04 7.97 20.02
CA GLY A 268 37.10 9.26 19.34
C GLY A 268 36.72 9.17 17.85
N GLN A 269 35.95 8.17 17.46
CA GLN A 269 35.48 7.96 16.09
C GLN A 269 34.14 8.67 15.85
N VAL A 270 33.90 9.10 14.62
CA VAL A 270 32.65 9.72 14.19
C VAL A 270 32.00 8.87 13.10
N PRO A 271 30.65 8.85 12.98
CA PRO A 271 29.97 8.16 11.89
C PRO A 271 30.40 8.65 10.50
N PRO A 272 30.26 7.83 9.44
CA PRO A 272 29.75 6.45 9.47
C PRO A 272 30.78 5.46 10.05
N PHE A 273 30.32 4.49 10.84
CA PHE A 273 31.19 3.43 11.36
C PHE A 273 31.31 2.25 10.39
N ASP A 274 32.48 1.64 10.36
CA ASP A 274 32.74 0.47 9.52
C ASP A 274 32.00 -0.79 10.01
N GLU A 275 31.99 -1.83 9.18
CA GLU A 275 31.34 -3.11 9.48
C GLU A 275 31.95 -3.77 10.73
N THR A 276 33.24 -3.59 10.99
CA THR A 276 33.90 -4.20 12.15
C THR A 276 33.31 -3.66 13.44
N MET A 277 33.18 -2.34 13.54
CA MET A 277 32.61 -1.67 14.70
C MET A 277 31.13 -2.05 14.91
N PHE A 278 30.35 -2.13 13.83
CA PHE A 278 28.98 -2.63 13.90
C PHE A 278 28.91 -4.07 14.45
N LEU A 279 29.76 -4.98 13.95
CA LEU A 279 29.77 -6.37 14.37
C LEU A 279 30.24 -6.54 15.83
N GLU A 280 31.08 -5.66 16.35
CA GLU A 280 31.44 -5.63 17.77
C GLU A 280 30.28 -5.17 18.66
N ALA A 281 29.51 -4.18 18.21
CA ALA A 281 28.34 -3.64 18.92
C ALA A 281 27.04 -4.45 18.72
N GLN A 282 27.06 -5.43 17.82
CA GLN A 282 25.90 -6.26 17.47
C GLN A 282 25.33 -7.00 18.69
N HIS A 283 24.05 -7.35 18.63
CA HIS A 283 23.41 -8.11 19.72
C HIS A 283 24.04 -9.52 19.86
N ASP A 284 24.25 -10.00 21.10
CA ASP A 284 24.98 -11.24 21.36
C ASP A 284 24.37 -12.48 20.69
N ASN A 285 23.03 -12.55 20.61
CA ASN A 285 22.34 -13.65 19.92
C ASN A 285 22.61 -13.70 18.41
N TRP A 286 23.12 -12.64 17.79
CA TRP A 286 23.46 -12.61 16.37
C TRP A 286 24.87 -13.11 16.07
N LYS A 287 25.80 -12.98 17.03
CA LYS A 287 27.21 -13.38 16.90
C LYS A 287 27.43 -14.84 16.45
N PRO A 288 26.71 -15.86 16.99
CA PRO A 288 26.93 -17.24 16.55
C PRO A 288 26.31 -17.55 15.18
N LEU A 289 25.52 -16.63 14.59
CA LEU A 289 24.77 -16.88 13.37
C LEU A 289 25.55 -16.44 12.14
N THR A 290 25.84 -17.40 11.26
CA THR A 290 26.45 -17.11 9.95
C THR A 290 25.53 -16.24 9.08
N ARG A 291 24.21 -16.46 9.13
CA ARG A 291 23.19 -15.64 8.44
C ARG A 291 22.16 -15.16 9.45
N CYS A 292 21.97 -13.86 9.57
CA CYS A 292 21.04 -13.27 10.52
C CYS A 292 20.28 -12.10 9.87
N ARG A 293 19.02 -12.33 9.47
CA ARG A 293 18.20 -11.28 8.84
C ARG A 293 17.96 -10.09 9.74
N GLU A 294 17.70 -10.29 11.04
CA GLU A 294 17.52 -9.17 11.99
C GLU A 294 18.77 -8.30 12.11
N ARG A 295 19.97 -8.90 12.11
CA ARG A 295 21.24 -8.15 12.10
C ARG A 295 21.38 -7.35 10.82
N ASP A 296 21.14 -7.99 9.69
CA ASP A 296 21.29 -7.40 8.36
C ASP A 296 20.28 -6.25 8.17
N GLU A 297 19.02 -6.44 8.59
CA GLU A 297 17.98 -5.40 8.61
C GLU A 297 18.35 -4.26 9.56
N CYS A 298 18.86 -4.55 10.77
CA CYS A 298 19.34 -3.52 11.70
C CYS A 298 20.45 -2.69 11.03
N HIS A 299 21.45 -3.35 10.44
CA HIS A 299 22.54 -2.69 9.74
C HIS A 299 22.01 -1.77 8.63
N ASP A 300 21.12 -2.26 7.76
CA ASP A 300 20.58 -1.48 6.65
C ASP A 300 19.84 -0.22 7.14
N LYS A 301 19.05 -0.33 8.23
CA LYS A 301 18.41 0.84 8.86
C LYS A 301 19.44 1.84 9.40
N LEU A 302 20.54 1.37 9.99
CA LEU A 302 21.58 2.26 10.50
C LEU A 302 22.36 2.93 9.36
N ALA A 303 22.58 2.22 8.25
CA ALA A 303 23.22 2.76 7.06
C ALA A 303 22.35 3.84 6.40
N GLU A 304 21.04 3.64 6.32
CA GLU A 304 20.08 4.65 5.85
C GLU A 304 20.13 5.94 6.68
N MET A 305 20.39 5.83 7.99
CA MET A 305 20.58 6.98 8.88
C MET A 305 21.99 7.60 8.82
N GLY A 306 22.91 7.06 8.02
CA GLY A 306 24.31 7.49 7.95
C GLY A 306 25.13 7.15 9.21
N ILE A 307 24.67 6.21 10.03
CA ILE A 307 25.35 5.79 11.27
C ILE A 307 26.46 4.79 10.98
N VAL A 308 26.24 3.88 10.04
CA VAL A 308 27.23 2.89 9.59
C VAL A 308 27.43 2.99 8.08
N GLU A 309 28.58 2.52 7.58
CA GLU A 309 28.81 2.40 6.15
C GLU A 309 27.84 1.38 5.53
N PRO A 310 27.38 1.54 4.27
CA PRO A 310 26.58 0.51 3.60
C PRO A 310 27.34 -0.81 3.47
N ARG A 311 26.64 -1.95 3.54
CA ARG A 311 27.27 -3.26 3.34
C ARG A 311 27.81 -3.37 1.92
N GLY A 312 29.02 -3.91 1.76
CA GLY A 312 29.58 -4.16 0.43
C GLY A 312 28.70 -5.11 -0.38
N GLY A 313 28.13 -4.64 -1.50
CA GLY A 313 27.28 -5.44 -2.38
C GLY A 313 25.86 -4.91 -2.62
N GLN A 314 25.59 -3.64 -2.32
CA GLN A 314 24.45 -2.89 -2.86
C GLN A 314 24.89 -2.01 -4.03
#